data_AF-A0A1L7LJI6-F1
#
_entry.id   AF-A0A1L7LJI6-F1
#
_cell.length_a   1.000
_cell.length_b   1.000
_cell.length_c   1.000
_cell.angle_alpha   90.00
_cell.angle_beta   90.00
_cell.angle_gamma   90.00
#
_symmetry.space_group_name_H-M   'P 1'
#
loop_
_entity.id
_entity.type
_entity.pdbx_description
1 polymer ?
#
loop_
_entity_poly.entity_id
_entity_poly.type
_entity_poly.pdbx_seq_one_letter_code
_entity_poly.pdbx_strand_id
1 'polypeptide(L)'
;MNPSSFSDYEELLQQVANEISVPDRIINLWGEKQPENNCYILLYLCQALLKIRDKKIQIINPFKETDTVSDSYNRAVSAIAKTVNIECNKLYIKTLIYENDSSLFNEIWEEIHSQEEICEIKYQNKLRYIRKLKENKRNTENQGKSLLRENGVYIITGGAGKIGTIIAYYLAKKYHASLVLVGRTKNNNFIEKKISRIAELGVSVQYLSADVTNIEDVKRVVLKTKNQFHKINGIIQCAGIIKDSYISNKKIQDFKQVIDVKVKGTLNMDKVTKNENLDFMAYFSSVSAVTGNVGQIDYSYANSFMDNFAEYRNKRVRKRSVQERQFQLTGLFGKMVGWSYLITF
;
A
#
# COMPACT_ATOMS: atom_id res chain seq x y z
N MET A 1 -11.80 -6.96 -25.54
CA MET A 1 -11.84 -7.17 -24.08
C MET A 1 -11.64 -5.84 -23.37
N ASN A 2 -12.59 -5.42 -22.55
CA ASN A 2 -12.47 -4.28 -21.65
C ASN A 2 -11.76 -4.70 -20.35
N PRO A 3 -10.59 -4.13 -20.01
CA PRO A 3 -9.83 -4.51 -18.80
C PRO A 3 -10.58 -4.31 -17.49
N SER A 4 -11.63 -3.48 -17.49
CA SER A 4 -12.44 -3.17 -16.32
C SER A 4 -13.73 -4.02 -16.21
N SER A 5 -13.96 -4.95 -17.14
CA SER A 5 -15.17 -5.77 -17.19
C SER A 5 -14.84 -7.22 -16.86
N PHE A 6 -15.34 -7.74 -15.74
CA PHE A 6 -15.10 -9.13 -15.35
C PHE A 6 -15.66 -10.14 -16.35
N SER A 7 -16.85 -9.88 -16.91
CA SER A 7 -17.50 -10.77 -17.89
C SER A 7 -16.65 -10.97 -19.14
N ASP A 8 -15.92 -9.94 -19.57
CA ASP A 8 -15.05 -10.02 -20.74
C ASP A 8 -13.87 -10.99 -20.51
N TYR A 9 -13.36 -11.12 -19.27
CA TYR A 9 -12.34 -12.14 -18.95
C TYR A 9 -12.92 -13.54 -18.95
N GLU A 10 -14.14 -13.70 -18.43
CA GLU A 10 -14.82 -15.00 -18.45
C GLU A 10 -15.06 -15.47 -19.89
N GLU A 11 -15.63 -14.60 -20.72
CA GLU A 11 -15.91 -14.89 -22.12
C GLU A 11 -14.63 -15.22 -22.89
N LEU A 12 -13.59 -14.40 -22.77
CA LEU A 12 -12.31 -14.63 -23.44
C LEU A 12 -11.70 -15.98 -23.03
N LEU A 13 -11.59 -16.24 -21.73
CA LEU A 13 -10.94 -17.44 -21.23
C LEU A 13 -11.74 -18.70 -21.53
N GLN A 14 -13.07 -18.62 -21.53
CA GLN A 14 -13.93 -19.73 -21.96
C GLN A 14 -13.76 -20.00 -23.46
N GLN A 15 -13.70 -18.96 -24.29
CA GLN A 15 -13.48 -19.11 -25.73
C GLN A 15 -12.12 -19.76 -26.02
N VAL A 16 -11.04 -19.26 -25.40
CA VAL A 16 -9.69 -19.84 -25.54
C VAL A 16 -9.65 -21.30 -25.07
N ALA A 17 -10.31 -21.62 -23.96
CA ALA A 17 -10.38 -22.99 -23.45
C ALA A 17 -11.13 -23.95 -24.39
N ASN A 18 -12.18 -23.46 -25.05
CA ASN A 18 -12.99 -24.25 -25.97
C ASN A 18 -12.33 -24.43 -27.35
N GLU A 19 -11.67 -23.40 -27.87
CA GLU A 19 -11.08 -23.41 -29.22
C GLU A 19 -9.67 -24.04 -29.26
N ILE A 20 -8.90 -23.89 -28.17
CA ILE A 20 -7.50 -24.30 -28.13
C ILE A 20 -7.25 -25.21 -26.92
N SER A 21 -7.17 -24.61 -25.73
CA SER A 21 -7.01 -25.26 -24.42
C SER A 21 -6.82 -24.19 -23.35
N VAL A 22 -6.98 -24.55 -22.08
CA VAL A 22 -6.63 -23.67 -20.96
C VAL A 22 -5.14 -23.32 -21.04
N PRO A 23 -4.76 -22.02 -21.02
CA PRO A 23 -3.36 -21.62 -21.12
C PRO A 23 -2.57 -22.00 -19.87
N ASP A 24 -1.36 -22.55 -20.06
CA ASP A 24 -0.42 -22.86 -18.97
C ASP A 24 0.40 -21.64 -18.54
N ARG A 25 0.54 -20.66 -19.43
CA ARG A 25 1.38 -19.48 -19.29
C ARG A 25 0.64 -18.25 -19.82
N ILE A 26 0.61 -17.19 -19.03
CA ILE A 26 -0.03 -15.91 -19.36
C ILE A 26 0.95 -14.78 -19.09
N ILE A 27 1.06 -13.83 -20.01
CA ILE A 27 1.88 -12.62 -19.84
C ILE A 27 0.92 -11.43 -19.73
N ASN A 28 0.89 -10.76 -18.58
CA ASN A 28 0.07 -9.58 -18.34
C ASN A 28 0.87 -8.29 -18.58
N LEU A 29 0.78 -7.72 -19.78
CA LEU A 29 1.45 -6.47 -20.15
C LEU A 29 0.61 -5.20 -19.87
N TRP A 30 -0.61 -5.34 -19.34
CA TRP A 30 -1.49 -4.19 -19.13
C TRP A 30 -1.07 -3.28 -17.98
N GLY A 31 -0.32 -3.81 -17.01
CA GLY A 31 0.21 -3.03 -15.88
C GLY A 31 1.10 -1.86 -16.28
N GLU A 32 1.77 -1.96 -17.43
CA GLU A 32 2.60 -0.87 -17.93
C GLU A 32 1.76 0.30 -18.47
N LYS A 33 0.63 -0.02 -19.11
CA LYS A 33 -0.26 0.99 -19.72
C LYS A 33 -1.24 1.60 -18.72
N GLN A 34 -1.68 0.84 -17.73
CA GLN A 34 -2.69 1.24 -16.75
C GLN A 34 -2.29 0.75 -15.34
N PRO A 35 -1.22 1.29 -14.75
CA PRO A 35 -0.66 0.81 -13.48
C PRO A 35 -1.70 0.87 -12.34
N GLU A 36 -2.53 1.90 -12.29
CA GLU A 36 -3.60 2.05 -11.30
C GLU A 36 -4.70 0.97 -11.41
N ASN A 37 -4.88 0.40 -12.60
CA ASN A 37 -5.90 -0.62 -12.86
C ASN A 37 -5.35 -2.05 -12.76
N ASN A 38 -4.03 -2.23 -12.67
CA ASN A 38 -3.40 -3.56 -12.75
C ASN A 38 -3.87 -4.51 -11.65
N CYS A 39 -4.15 -4.00 -10.45
CA CYS A 39 -4.69 -4.82 -9.36
C CYS A 39 -6.08 -5.38 -9.66
N TYR A 40 -6.93 -4.63 -10.37
CA TYR A 40 -8.26 -5.08 -10.78
C TYR A 40 -8.17 -6.08 -11.93
N ILE A 41 -7.27 -5.83 -12.89
CA ILE A 41 -6.97 -6.75 -13.99
C ILE A 41 -6.58 -8.12 -13.43
N LEU A 42 -5.64 -8.15 -12.48
CA LEU A 42 -5.20 -9.40 -11.88
C LEU A 42 -6.27 -10.06 -11.02
N LEU A 43 -7.09 -9.30 -10.29
CA LEU A 43 -8.23 -9.87 -9.58
C LEU A 43 -9.18 -10.61 -10.54
N TYR A 44 -9.59 -9.94 -11.62
CA TYR A 44 -10.50 -10.52 -12.61
C TYR A 44 -9.90 -11.69 -13.34
N LEU A 45 -8.64 -11.58 -13.78
CA LEU A 45 -7.91 -12.66 -14.42
C LEU A 45 -7.83 -13.88 -13.51
N CYS A 46 -7.45 -13.70 -12.24
CA CYS A 46 -7.42 -14.80 -11.27
C CYS A 46 -8.82 -15.40 -11.08
N GLN A 47 -9.85 -14.59 -10.85
CA GLN A 47 -11.21 -15.09 -10.63
C GLN A 47 -11.75 -15.89 -11.83
N ALA A 48 -11.50 -15.44 -13.06
CA ALA A 48 -11.94 -16.13 -14.26
C ALA A 48 -11.15 -17.43 -14.49
N LEU A 49 -9.82 -17.41 -14.31
CA LEU A 49 -9.00 -18.63 -14.38
C LEU A 49 -9.39 -19.66 -13.32
N LEU A 50 -9.79 -19.21 -12.12
CA LEU A 50 -10.33 -20.10 -11.09
C LEU A 50 -11.60 -20.84 -11.54
N LYS A 51 -12.33 -20.39 -12.55
CA LYS A 51 -13.52 -21.11 -13.04
C LYS A 51 -13.19 -22.22 -14.03
N ILE A 52 -12.13 -22.05 -14.82
CA ILE A 52 -11.81 -22.95 -15.94
C ILE A 52 -10.58 -23.84 -15.71
N ARG A 53 -9.77 -23.57 -14.68
CA ARG A 53 -8.48 -24.25 -14.48
C ARG A 53 -8.61 -25.74 -14.21
N ASP A 54 -7.96 -26.54 -15.04
CA ASP A 54 -7.69 -27.97 -14.83
C ASP A 54 -6.26 -28.20 -14.32
N LYS A 55 -5.29 -27.37 -14.74
CA LYS A 55 -3.86 -27.45 -14.43
C LYS A 55 -3.28 -26.19 -13.76
N LYS A 56 -1.97 -26.19 -13.48
CA LYS A 56 -1.24 -25.06 -12.87
C LYS A 56 -0.93 -24.00 -13.94
N ILE A 57 -1.37 -22.78 -13.71
CA ILE A 57 -1.21 -21.64 -14.63
C ILE A 57 -0.22 -20.66 -14.02
N GLN A 58 0.80 -20.29 -14.78
CA GLN A 58 1.76 -19.25 -14.40
C GLN A 58 1.44 -17.93 -15.11
N ILE A 59 1.44 -16.84 -14.36
CA ILE A 59 1.22 -15.48 -14.85
C ILE A 59 2.50 -14.67 -14.63
N ILE A 60 3.08 -14.11 -15.69
CA ILE A 60 4.19 -13.17 -15.60
C ILE A 60 3.62 -11.75 -15.77
N ASN A 61 3.84 -10.90 -14.77
CA ASN A 61 3.45 -9.49 -14.78
C ASN A 61 4.71 -8.60 -14.82
N PRO A 62 5.23 -8.28 -16.00
CA PRO A 62 6.36 -7.38 -16.13
C PRO A 62 5.92 -5.91 -16.04
N PHE A 63 6.83 -5.05 -15.59
CA PHE A 63 6.71 -3.60 -15.75
C PHE A 63 8.09 -2.93 -15.74
N LYS A 64 8.18 -1.80 -16.44
CA LYS A 64 9.37 -0.96 -16.48
C LYS A 64 9.40 -0.01 -15.30
N GLU A 65 10.55 0.12 -14.63
CA GLU A 65 10.74 1.14 -13.59
C GLU A 65 10.89 2.53 -14.24
N THR A 66 10.09 3.50 -13.81
CA THR A 66 10.02 4.83 -14.44
C THR A 66 10.41 5.98 -13.50
N ASP A 67 10.71 5.68 -12.24
CA ASP A 67 10.92 6.66 -11.17
C ASP A 67 9.72 7.60 -10.98
N THR A 68 8.51 7.12 -11.30
CA THR A 68 7.23 7.84 -11.12
C THR A 68 6.33 7.17 -10.09
N VAL A 69 5.20 7.80 -9.75
CA VAL A 69 4.20 7.20 -8.86
C VAL A 69 3.62 5.89 -9.41
N SER A 70 3.67 5.68 -10.72
CA SER A 70 3.27 4.43 -11.39
C SER A 70 4.03 3.22 -10.86
N ASP A 71 5.30 3.41 -10.46
CA ASP A 71 6.10 2.35 -9.88
C ASP A 71 5.52 1.89 -8.54
N SER A 72 4.88 2.77 -7.77
CA SER A 72 4.24 2.40 -6.50
C SER A 72 3.04 1.47 -6.71
N TYR A 73 2.26 1.67 -7.78
CA TYR A 73 1.18 0.77 -8.17
C TYR A 73 1.70 -0.57 -8.67
N ASN A 74 2.64 -0.54 -9.61
CA ASN A 74 3.16 -1.75 -10.23
C ASN A 74 3.96 -2.61 -9.25
N ARG A 75 4.76 -2.00 -8.38
CA ARG A 75 5.43 -2.74 -7.30
C ARG A 75 4.45 -3.30 -6.28
N ALA A 76 3.29 -2.66 -6.04
CA ALA A 76 2.30 -3.17 -5.08
C ALA A 76 1.64 -4.49 -5.53
N VAL A 77 1.60 -4.76 -6.84
CA VAL A 77 1.09 -6.01 -7.42
C VAL A 77 1.83 -7.23 -6.89
N SER A 78 3.06 -7.06 -6.45
CA SER A 78 3.85 -8.12 -5.86
C SER A 78 3.19 -8.73 -4.61
N ALA A 79 2.41 -7.95 -3.86
CA ALA A 79 1.60 -8.44 -2.75
C ALA A 79 0.36 -9.22 -3.20
N ILE A 80 -0.21 -8.89 -4.38
CA ILE A 80 -1.23 -9.73 -5.03
C ILE A 80 -0.63 -11.07 -5.40
N ALA A 81 0.55 -11.07 -6.04
CA ALA A 81 1.24 -12.29 -6.43
C ALA A 81 1.46 -13.20 -5.22
N LYS A 82 1.95 -12.65 -4.11
CA LYS A 82 2.15 -13.40 -2.86
C LYS A 82 0.85 -13.99 -2.30
N THR A 83 -0.22 -13.20 -2.20
CA THR A 83 -1.52 -13.72 -1.72
C THR A 83 -2.09 -14.79 -2.65
N VAL A 84 -2.03 -14.60 -3.98
CA VAL A 84 -2.47 -15.60 -4.94
C VAL A 84 -1.68 -16.89 -4.80
N ASN A 85 -0.35 -16.80 -4.69
CA ASN A 85 0.54 -17.97 -4.65
C ASN A 85 0.34 -18.82 -3.39
N ILE A 86 -0.04 -18.23 -2.25
CA ILE A 86 -0.34 -18.98 -1.02
C ILE A 86 -1.79 -19.48 -0.96
N GLU A 87 -2.73 -18.77 -1.59
CA GLU A 87 -4.16 -19.08 -1.50
C GLU A 87 -4.64 -20.02 -2.63
N CYS A 88 -4.07 -19.89 -3.82
CA CYS A 88 -4.51 -20.58 -5.03
C CYS A 88 -3.43 -21.55 -5.53
N ASN A 89 -3.46 -22.81 -5.09
CA ASN A 89 -2.47 -23.83 -5.46
C ASN A 89 -2.25 -24.06 -6.98
N LYS A 90 -3.23 -23.70 -7.82
CA LYS A 90 -3.17 -23.82 -9.29
C LYS A 90 -2.82 -22.52 -10.00
N LEU A 91 -2.67 -21.40 -9.30
CA LEU A 91 -2.25 -20.14 -9.89
C LEU A 91 -0.90 -19.74 -9.31
N TYR A 92 -0.01 -19.27 -10.17
CA TYR A 92 1.29 -18.78 -9.73
C TYR A 92 1.65 -17.51 -10.47
N ILE A 93 1.84 -16.40 -9.75
CA ILE A 93 2.18 -15.11 -10.32
C ILE A 93 3.63 -14.78 -10.00
N LYS A 94 4.37 -14.33 -11.02
CA LYS A 94 5.66 -13.65 -10.88
C LYS A 94 5.50 -12.19 -11.32
N THR A 95 6.10 -11.29 -10.56
CA THR A 95 6.28 -9.89 -10.92
C THR A 95 7.73 -9.67 -11.35
N LEU A 96 7.90 -8.97 -12.46
CA LEU A 96 9.18 -8.80 -13.12
C LEU A 96 9.43 -7.30 -13.36
N ILE A 97 10.42 -6.74 -12.70
CA ILE A 97 10.89 -5.37 -12.98
C ILE A 97 11.98 -5.47 -14.04
N TYR A 98 11.84 -4.75 -15.14
CA TYR A 98 12.84 -4.69 -16.20
C TYR A 98 13.30 -3.26 -16.47
N GLU A 99 14.48 -3.12 -17.09
CA GLU A 99 15.12 -1.83 -17.36
C GLU A 99 15.03 -1.43 -18.84
N ASN A 100 15.17 -2.39 -19.76
CA ASN A 100 15.24 -2.13 -21.21
C ASN A 100 14.27 -3.02 -22.00
N ASP A 101 13.52 -2.43 -22.93
CA ASP A 101 12.53 -3.16 -23.74
C ASP A 101 13.18 -4.23 -24.62
N SER A 102 14.43 -4.00 -25.03
CA SER A 102 15.22 -4.95 -25.82
C SER A 102 15.59 -6.23 -25.08
N SER A 103 15.61 -6.23 -23.74
CA SER A 103 15.89 -7.43 -22.94
C SER A 103 14.64 -8.13 -22.42
N LEU A 104 13.48 -7.46 -22.45
CA LEU A 104 12.23 -7.93 -21.87
C LEU A 104 11.83 -9.34 -22.33
N PHE A 105 11.94 -9.63 -23.63
CA PHE A 105 11.59 -10.95 -24.16
C PHE A 105 12.40 -12.06 -23.50
N ASN A 106 13.73 -11.89 -23.43
CA ASN A 106 14.64 -12.88 -22.85
C ASN A 106 14.37 -13.01 -21.34
N GLU A 107 14.16 -11.92 -20.63
CA GLU A 107 13.88 -11.94 -19.18
C GLU A 107 12.56 -12.64 -18.86
N ILE A 108 11.50 -12.40 -19.65
CA ILE A 108 10.24 -13.15 -19.54
C ILE A 108 10.47 -14.63 -19.86
N TRP A 109 11.22 -14.93 -20.92
CA TRP A 109 11.49 -16.29 -21.35
C TRP A 109 12.18 -17.11 -20.25
N GLU A 110 13.20 -16.55 -19.62
CA GLU A 110 13.90 -17.15 -18.47
C GLU A 110 12.93 -17.41 -17.31
N GLU A 111 12.10 -16.42 -16.95
CA GLU A 111 11.20 -16.57 -15.80
C GLU A 111 10.03 -17.54 -16.01
N ILE A 112 9.58 -17.72 -17.26
CA ILE A 112 8.57 -18.71 -17.64
C ILE A 112 9.08 -20.15 -17.44
N HIS A 113 10.37 -20.37 -17.68
CA HIS A 113 10.99 -21.70 -17.59
C HIS A 113 11.62 -21.97 -16.21
N SER A 114 11.87 -20.92 -15.42
CA SER A 114 12.39 -21.05 -14.06
C SER A 114 11.43 -21.80 -13.14
N GLN A 115 11.95 -22.85 -12.50
CA GLN A 115 11.25 -23.66 -11.50
C GLN A 115 11.28 -23.06 -10.08
N GLU A 116 11.98 -21.94 -9.89
CA GLU A 116 12.08 -21.29 -8.59
C GLU A 116 10.73 -20.71 -8.15
N GLU A 117 10.33 -20.98 -6.91
CA GLU A 117 9.13 -20.40 -6.30
C GLU A 117 9.36 -18.97 -5.78
N ILE A 118 9.97 -18.14 -6.62
CA ILE A 118 10.21 -16.72 -6.37
C ILE A 118 9.25 -15.88 -7.22
N CYS A 119 8.54 -14.94 -6.59
CA CYS A 119 7.52 -14.13 -7.23
C CYS A 119 7.85 -12.64 -7.39
N GLU A 120 8.96 -12.15 -6.81
CA GLU A 120 9.41 -10.76 -6.95
C GLU A 120 10.83 -10.71 -7.51
N ILE A 121 10.93 -10.44 -8.81
CA ILE A 121 12.18 -10.43 -9.58
C ILE A 121 12.44 -9.04 -10.14
N LYS A 122 13.71 -8.63 -10.13
CA LYS A 122 14.18 -7.43 -10.82
C LYS A 122 15.38 -7.80 -11.70
N TYR A 123 15.35 -7.40 -12.96
CA TYR A 123 16.52 -7.37 -13.83
C TYR A 123 17.05 -5.94 -13.89
N GLN A 124 18.34 -5.79 -13.65
CA GLN A 124 19.04 -4.51 -13.71
C GLN A 124 20.49 -4.75 -14.07
N ASN A 125 21.04 -3.97 -15.01
CA ASN A 125 22.42 -4.15 -15.48
C ASN A 125 22.76 -5.60 -15.89
N LYS A 126 21.80 -6.30 -16.54
CA LYS A 126 21.89 -7.73 -16.93
C LYS A 126 22.03 -8.72 -15.75
N LEU A 127 21.83 -8.27 -14.52
CA LEU A 127 21.82 -9.11 -13.33
C LEU A 127 20.38 -9.35 -12.88
N ARG A 128 20.11 -10.57 -12.42
CA ARG A 128 18.84 -10.99 -11.84
C ARG A 128 18.89 -10.84 -10.32
N TYR A 129 17.97 -10.07 -9.78
CA TYR A 129 17.80 -9.81 -8.35
C TYR A 129 16.47 -10.39 -7.87
N ILE A 130 16.47 -10.85 -6.62
CA ILE A 130 15.29 -11.39 -5.96
C ILE A 130 15.11 -10.67 -4.63
N ARG A 131 13.87 -10.31 -4.32
CA ARG A 131 13.61 -9.58 -3.09
C ARG A 131 13.65 -10.53 -1.88
N LYS A 132 14.47 -10.20 -0.88
CA LYS A 132 14.58 -10.97 0.38
C LYS A 132 14.38 -10.07 1.59
N LEU A 133 13.78 -10.65 2.63
CA LEU A 133 13.70 -10.00 3.94
C LEU A 133 15.04 -10.15 4.65
N LYS A 134 15.56 -9.03 5.15
CA LYS A 134 16.73 -9.00 6.02
C LYS A 134 16.35 -8.38 7.35
N GLU A 135 16.77 -9.03 8.44
CA GLU A 135 16.64 -8.47 9.77
C GLU A 135 17.34 -7.11 9.83
N ASN A 136 16.63 -6.08 10.28
CA ASN A 136 17.24 -4.80 10.55
C ASN A 136 17.82 -4.83 11.98
N LYS A 137 19.13 -5.05 12.08
CA LYS A 137 19.86 -4.84 13.34
C LYS A 137 19.75 -3.36 13.67
N ARG A 138 18.90 -3.00 14.63
CA ARG A 138 18.73 -1.62 15.08
C ARG A 138 20.10 -1.06 15.43
N ASN A 139 20.55 -0.09 14.63
CA ASN A 139 21.83 0.54 14.90
C ASN A 139 21.63 1.55 16.04
N THR A 140 21.94 1.14 17.27
CA THR A 140 21.81 1.96 18.48
C THR A 140 22.79 3.13 18.52
N GLU A 141 23.80 3.12 17.64
CA GLU A 141 24.88 4.12 17.58
C GLU A 141 24.48 5.39 16.83
N ASN A 142 23.45 5.35 15.97
CA ASN A 142 22.92 6.52 15.27
C ASN A 142 21.60 6.97 15.88
N GLN A 143 21.65 7.51 17.11
CA GLN A 143 20.53 8.29 17.67
C GLN A 143 20.45 9.64 16.96
N GLY A 144 19.99 9.63 15.70
CA GLY A 144 19.62 10.85 15.01
C GLY A 144 18.56 11.62 15.79
N LYS A 145 18.55 12.94 15.64
CA LYS A 145 17.56 13.82 16.29
C LYS A 145 16.14 13.35 15.95
N SER A 146 15.30 13.18 16.97
CA SER A 146 13.88 12.81 16.80
C SER A 146 13.18 13.77 15.85
N LEU A 147 12.41 13.24 14.90
CA LEU A 147 11.53 14.05 14.03
C LEU A 147 10.23 14.45 14.74
N LEU A 148 9.87 13.76 15.81
CA LEU A 148 8.79 14.19 16.69
C LEU A 148 9.27 15.39 17.49
N ARG A 149 8.52 16.49 17.40
CA ARG A 149 8.74 17.76 18.09
C ARG A 149 7.86 17.87 19.34
N GLU A 150 8.46 18.46 20.37
CA GLU A 150 7.76 19.03 21.52
C GLU A 150 6.80 20.13 21.05
N ASN A 151 5.56 20.13 21.55
CA ASN A 151 4.48 21.02 21.11
C ASN A 151 4.27 21.02 19.57
N GLY A 152 4.51 19.87 18.94
CA GLY A 152 4.27 19.64 17.52
C GLY A 152 2.78 19.50 17.21
N VAL A 153 2.40 19.73 15.94
CA VAL A 153 1.03 19.58 15.45
C VAL A 153 0.96 18.40 14.49
N TYR A 154 0.12 17.39 14.79
CA TYR A 154 0.02 16.18 14.00
C TYR A 154 -1.40 15.86 13.55
N ILE A 155 -1.55 15.49 12.27
CA ILE A 155 -2.78 14.95 11.72
C ILE A 155 -2.71 13.42 11.77
N ILE A 156 -3.71 12.76 12.35
CA ILE A 156 -3.78 11.30 12.45
C ILE A 156 -5.04 10.79 11.74
N THR A 157 -4.89 10.21 10.55
CA THR A 157 -6.00 9.56 9.86
C THR A 157 -6.30 8.21 10.50
N GLY A 158 -7.58 7.84 10.61
CA GLY A 158 -7.98 6.73 11.49
C GLY A 158 -7.68 7.02 12.97
N GLY A 159 -7.59 8.29 13.37
CA GLY A 159 -7.15 8.73 14.70
C GLY A 159 -8.05 8.25 15.83
N ALA A 160 -9.36 8.09 15.58
CA ALA A 160 -10.30 7.50 16.53
C ALA A 160 -10.30 5.95 16.54
N GLY A 161 -9.52 5.31 15.66
CA GLY A 161 -9.33 3.87 15.61
C GLY A 161 -8.39 3.35 16.70
N LYS A 162 -8.21 2.02 16.81
CA LYS A 162 -7.39 1.39 17.86
C LYS A 162 -5.95 1.92 17.88
N ILE A 163 -5.25 1.79 16.75
CA ILE A 163 -3.84 2.21 16.62
C ILE A 163 -3.72 3.74 16.71
N GLY A 164 -4.58 4.48 16.00
CA GLY A 164 -4.57 5.93 16.00
C GLY A 164 -4.73 6.53 17.41
N THR A 165 -5.60 5.95 18.25
CA THR A 165 -5.80 6.41 19.63
C THR A 165 -4.55 6.19 20.49
N ILE A 166 -3.85 5.07 20.32
CA ILE A 166 -2.62 4.75 21.06
C ILE A 166 -1.51 5.76 20.69
N ILE A 167 -1.35 6.03 19.40
CA ILE A 167 -0.36 7.00 18.91
C ILE A 167 -0.70 8.42 19.38
N ALA A 168 -1.96 8.81 19.26
CA ALA A 168 -2.45 10.10 19.73
C ALA A 168 -2.13 10.30 21.22
N TYR A 169 -2.46 9.32 22.05
CA TYR A 169 -2.15 9.37 23.49
C TYR A 169 -0.64 9.45 23.76
N TYR A 170 0.18 8.68 23.03
CA TYR A 170 1.64 8.74 23.17
C TYR A 170 2.22 10.12 22.80
N LEU A 171 1.77 10.70 21.69
CA LEU A 171 2.23 12.02 21.24
C LEU A 171 1.80 13.14 22.19
N ALA A 172 0.55 13.10 22.66
CA ALA A 172 0.05 14.02 23.67
C ALA A 172 0.85 13.92 24.98
N LYS A 173 1.06 12.71 25.48
CA LYS A 173 1.70 12.49 26.78
C LYS A 173 3.20 12.80 26.78
N LYS A 174 3.91 12.44 25.71
CA LYS A 174 5.38 12.51 25.69
C LYS A 174 5.92 13.78 25.04
N TYR A 175 5.19 14.36 24.10
CA TYR A 175 5.65 15.51 23.31
C TYR A 175 4.72 16.72 23.43
N HIS A 176 3.75 16.68 24.34
CA HIS A 176 2.74 17.73 24.54
C HIS A 176 2.10 18.19 23.22
N ALA A 177 1.88 17.24 22.32
CA ALA A 177 1.52 17.53 20.94
C ALA A 177 0.04 17.93 20.79
N SER A 178 -0.22 18.89 19.89
CA SER A 178 -1.57 19.20 19.42
C SER A 178 -1.99 18.24 18.30
N LEU A 179 -3.22 17.73 18.37
CA LEU A 179 -3.64 16.60 17.55
C LEU A 179 -4.94 16.87 16.78
N VAL A 180 -4.94 16.54 15.50
CA VAL A 180 -6.14 16.50 14.66
C VAL A 180 -6.42 15.04 14.28
N LEU A 181 -7.41 14.45 14.92
CA LEU A 181 -7.85 13.07 14.69
C LEU A 181 -8.88 13.06 13.56
N VAL A 182 -8.65 12.25 12.54
CA VAL A 182 -9.52 12.21 11.34
C VAL A 182 -10.13 10.82 11.18
N GLY A 183 -11.42 10.76 10.85
CA GLY A 183 -12.10 9.52 10.49
C GLY A 183 -13.46 9.78 9.85
N ARG A 184 -14.07 8.75 9.25
CA ARG A 184 -15.34 8.90 8.51
C ARG A 184 -16.58 8.99 9.39
N THR A 185 -16.53 8.41 10.59
CA THR A 185 -17.67 8.39 11.50
C THR A 185 -18.01 9.83 11.92
N LYS A 186 -19.30 10.17 11.98
CA LYS A 186 -19.70 11.42 12.63
C LYS A 186 -19.29 11.39 14.10
N ASN A 187 -19.00 12.56 14.67
CA ASN A 187 -18.64 12.63 16.09
C ASN A 187 -19.79 12.03 16.93
N ASN A 188 -19.41 11.25 17.95
CA ASN A 188 -20.34 10.55 18.83
C ASN A 188 -19.72 10.39 20.22
N ASN A 189 -20.53 9.99 21.20
CA ASN A 189 -20.12 9.90 22.60
C ASN A 189 -18.87 9.01 22.81
N PHE A 190 -18.65 7.99 21.97
CA PHE A 190 -17.47 7.13 22.08
C PHE A 190 -16.19 7.85 21.61
N ILE A 191 -16.28 8.60 20.51
CA ILE A 191 -15.18 9.41 20.00
C ILE A 191 -14.88 10.56 20.97
N GLU A 192 -15.91 11.22 21.50
CA GLU A 192 -15.78 12.28 22.49
C GLU A 192 -15.04 11.80 23.75
N LYS A 193 -15.42 10.64 24.31
CA LYS A 193 -14.72 10.06 25.47
C LYS A 193 -13.22 9.85 25.20
N LYS A 194 -12.84 9.44 23.98
CA LYS A 194 -11.42 9.28 23.61
C LYS A 194 -10.71 10.62 23.53
N ILE A 195 -11.36 11.63 22.93
CA ILE A 195 -10.81 12.98 22.83
C ILE A 195 -10.60 13.57 24.22
N SER A 196 -11.62 13.50 25.10
CA SER A 196 -11.54 14.02 26.47
C SER A 196 -10.38 13.40 27.24
N ARG A 197 -10.20 12.08 27.16
CA ARG A 197 -9.07 11.39 27.82
C ARG A 197 -7.69 11.86 27.35
N ILE A 198 -7.57 12.28 26.09
CA ILE A 198 -6.30 12.84 25.57
C ILE A 198 -6.19 14.32 25.98
N ALA A 199 -7.29 15.08 25.95
CA ALA A 199 -7.33 16.48 26.36
C ALA A 199 -7.02 16.68 27.85
N GLU A 200 -7.35 15.71 28.71
CA GLU A 200 -6.95 15.67 30.13
C GLU A 200 -5.42 15.74 30.35
N LEU A 201 -4.62 15.46 29.31
CA LEU A 201 -3.16 15.64 29.33
C LEU A 201 -2.73 17.11 29.11
N GLY A 202 -3.66 18.05 29.01
CA GLY A 202 -3.38 19.48 28.85
C GLY A 202 -3.02 19.90 27.42
N VAL A 203 -3.37 19.09 26.41
CA VAL A 203 -3.08 19.37 24.99
C VAL A 203 -4.35 19.65 24.18
N SER A 204 -4.20 20.36 23.06
CA SER A 204 -5.32 20.59 22.13
C SER A 204 -5.57 19.35 21.26
N VAL A 205 -6.81 18.85 21.26
CA VAL A 205 -7.22 17.71 20.43
C VAL A 205 -8.54 18.04 19.74
N GLN A 206 -8.58 17.87 18.42
CA GLN A 206 -9.79 18.04 17.62
C GLN A 206 -10.07 16.76 16.85
N TYR A 207 -11.35 16.40 16.73
CA TYR A 207 -11.79 15.37 15.79
C TYR A 207 -12.51 15.99 14.58
N LEU A 208 -12.11 15.56 13.39
CA LEU A 208 -12.73 15.96 12.14
C LEU A 208 -13.31 14.73 11.43
N SER A 209 -14.62 14.74 11.23
CA SER A 209 -15.29 13.76 10.36
C SER A 209 -14.95 14.08 8.90
N ALA A 210 -14.27 13.17 8.22
CA ALA A 210 -13.81 13.31 6.83
C ALA A 210 -13.47 11.95 6.21
N ASP A 211 -13.70 11.81 4.91
CA ASP A 211 -13.23 10.69 4.10
C ASP A 211 -11.93 11.06 3.37
N VAL A 212 -10.83 10.40 3.72
CA VAL A 212 -9.52 10.63 3.09
C VAL A 212 -9.49 10.29 1.60
N THR A 213 -10.44 9.48 1.13
CA THR A 213 -10.57 9.17 -0.31
C THR A 213 -11.19 10.33 -1.10
N ASN A 214 -11.81 11.30 -0.43
CA ASN A 214 -12.32 12.53 -1.00
C ASN A 214 -11.33 13.68 -0.81
N ILE A 215 -10.88 14.28 -1.92
CA ILE A 215 -9.86 15.33 -1.89
C ILE A 215 -10.33 16.63 -1.24
N GLU A 216 -11.62 16.98 -1.35
CA GLU A 216 -12.17 18.18 -0.72
C GLU A 216 -12.23 18.05 0.80
N ASP A 217 -12.50 16.84 1.28
CA ASP A 217 -12.44 16.51 2.70
C ASP A 217 -11.01 16.62 3.25
N VAL A 218 -10.01 16.14 2.51
CA VAL A 218 -8.60 16.28 2.88
C VAL A 218 -8.17 17.76 2.89
N LYS A 219 -8.55 18.55 1.87
CA LYS A 219 -8.31 20.00 1.85
C LYS A 219 -8.91 20.69 3.07
N ARG A 220 -10.16 20.36 3.42
CA ARG A 220 -10.84 20.91 4.59
C ARG A 220 -10.14 20.55 5.90
N VAL A 221 -9.66 19.31 6.04
CA VAL A 221 -8.87 18.89 7.21
C VAL A 221 -7.61 19.72 7.33
N VAL A 222 -6.81 19.82 6.26
CA VAL A 222 -5.54 20.58 6.26
C VAL A 222 -5.80 22.07 6.56
N LEU A 223 -6.81 22.66 5.92
CA LEU A 223 -7.18 24.06 6.16
C LEU A 223 -7.60 24.32 7.61
N LYS A 224 -8.45 23.47 8.19
CA LYS A 224 -8.87 23.60 9.60
C LYS A 224 -7.69 23.48 10.56
N THR A 225 -6.79 22.52 10.32
CA THR A 225 -5.56 22.36 11.12
C THR A 225 -4.71 23.62 11.05
N LYS A 226 -4.50 24.19 9.86
CA LYS A 226 -3.71 25.42 9.69
C LYS A 226 -4.36 26.65 10.32
N ASN A 227 -5.67 26.79 10.21
CA ASN A 227 -6.37 27.92 10.82
C ASN A 227 -6.30 27.86 12.35
N GLN A 228 -6.29 26.66 12.93
CA GLN A 228 -6.22 26.49 14.38
C GLN A 228 -4.80 26.57 14.94
N PHE A 229 -3.81 26.03 14.23
CA PHE A 229 -2.46 25.82 14.78
C PHE A 229 -1.33 26.50 14.01
N HIS A 230 -1.63 27.12 12.87
CA HIS A 230 -0.70 27.80 11.95
C HIS A 230 0.41 26.95 11.32
N LYS A 231 0.55 25.68 11.72
CA LYS A 231 1.57 24.74 11.23
C LYS A 231 1.07 23.30 11.23
N ILE A 232 1.72 22.45 10.46
CA ILE A 232 1.59 20.99 10.52
C ILE A 232 3.02 20.43 10.55
N ASN A 233 3.35 19.63 11.56
CA ASN A 233 4.69 19.06 11.73
C ASN A 233 4.79 17.66 11.14
N GLY A 234 3.72 16.86 11.24
CA GLY A 234 3.73 15.55 10.62
C GLY A 234 2.35 14.94 10.46
N ILE A 235 2.29 13.93 9.62
CA ILE A 235 1.04 13.24 9.27
C ILE A 235 1.21 11.76 9.51
N ILE A 236 0.22 11.13 10.16
CA ILE A 236 0.24 9.72 10.50
C ILE A 236 -1.00 9.07 9.90
N GLN A 237 -0.79 8.21 8.91
CA GLN A 237 -1.87 7.55 8.19
C GLN A 237 -2.16 6.17 8.78
N CYS A 238 -3.12 6.11 9.71
CA CYS A 238 -3.64 4.86 10.28
C CYS A 238 -4.99 4.45 9.68
N ALA A 239 -5.56 5.23 8.76
CA ALA A 239 -6.81 4.88 8.10
C ALA A 239 -6.66 3.56 7.32
N GLY A 240 -7.63 2.67 7.48
CA GLY A 240 -7.68 1.39 6.82
C GLY A 240 -8.96 0.64 7.19
N ILE A 241 -9.40 -0.24 6.30
CA ILE A 241 -10.47 -1.20 6.54
C ILE A 241 -10.03 -2.56 6.05
N ILE A 242 -10.70 -3.60 6.54
CA ILE A 242 -10.48 -4.99 6.19
C ILE A 242 -11.84 -5.55 5.75
N LYS A 243 -11.85 -6.30 4.65
CA LYS A 243 -13.03 -7.00 4.12
C LYS A 243 -12.61 -8.36 3.60
N ASP A 244 -12.08 -9.20 4.48
CA ASP A 244 -11.45 -10.46 4.08
C ASP A 244 -12.43 -11.38 3.35
N SER A 245 -11.94 -11.96 2.26
CA SER A 245 -12.67 -12.92 1.44
C SER A 245 -11.68 -13.61 0.52
N TYR A 246 -11.88 -14.90 0.27
CA TYR A 246 -11.12 -15.63 -0.74
C TYR A 246 -11.25 -14.94 -2.10
N ILE A 247 -10.18 -15.02 -2.90
CA ILE A 247 -10.06 -14.45 -4.24
C ILE A 247 -11.26 -14.83 -5.11
N SER A 248 -11.70 -16.10 -5.05
CA SER A 248 -12.87 -16.59 -5.80
C SER A 248 -14.17 -15.84 -5.50
N ASN A 249 -14.34 -15.35 -4.27
CA ASN A 249 -15.57 -14.72 -3.78
C ASN A 249 -15.42 -13.21 -3.56
N LYS A 250 -14.23 -12.66 -3.81
CA LYS A 250 -13.91 -11.27 -3.52
C LYS A 250 -14.74 -10.33 -4.39
N LYS A 251 -15.66 -9.60 -3.76
CA LYS A 251 -16.49 -8.61 -4.46
C LYS A 251 -15.64 -7.41 -4.86
N ILE A 252 -15.82 -6.94 -6.09
CA ILE A 252 -15.12 -5.77 -6.62
C ILE A 252 -15.33 -4.51 -5.77
N GLN A 253 -16.55 -4.32 -5.24
CA GLN A 253 -16.87 -3.18 -4.38
C GLN A 253 -16.06 -3.21 -3.08
N ASP A 254 -15.88 -4.39 -2.49
CA ASP A 254 -15.09 -4.56 -1.27
C ASP A 254 -13.60 -4.36 -1.54
N PHE A 255 -13.10 -4.97 -2.61
CA PHE A 255 -11.73 -4.82 -3.10
C PHE A 255 -11.38 -3.33 -3.31
N LYS A 256 -12.24 -2.61 -4.03
CA LYS A 256 -12.08 -1.18 -4.29
C LYS A 256 -12.11 -0.35 -3.01
N GLN A 257 -13.04 -0.62 -2.10
CA GLN A 257 -13.14 0.13 -0.84
C GLN A 257 -11.89 -0.04 0.03
N VAL A 258 -11.35 -1.26 0.12
CA VAL A 258 -10.13 -1.53 0.91
C VAL A 258 -8.92 -0.81 0.31
N ILE A 259 -8.75 -0.88 -1.01
CA ILE A 259 -7.65 -0.22 -1.71
C ILE A 259 -7.75 1.30 -1.62
N ASP A 260 -8.91 1.88 -1.93
CA ASP A 260 -9.09 3.33 -2.03
C ASP A 260 -8.67 4.05 -0.75
N VAL A 261 -8.96 3.50 0.43
CA VAL A 261 -8.63 4.15 1.72
C VAL A 261 -7.13 4.40 1.86
N LYS A 262 -6.28 3.45 1.47
CA LYS A 262 -4.81 3.60 1.60
C LYS A 262 -4.18 4.20 0.36
N VAL A 263 -4.65 3.85 -0.83
CA VAL A 263 -4.09 4.34 -2.09
C VAL A 263 -4.52 5.78 -2.36
N LYS A 264 -5.83 6.03 -2.53
CA LYS A 264 -6.35 7.39 -2.77
C LYS A 264 -6.17 8.28 -1.56
N GLY A 265 -6.35 7.74 -0.35
CA GLY A 265 -6.06 8.47 0.89
C GLY A 265 -4.64 9.02 0.94
N THR A 266 -3.65 8.19 0.59
CA THR A 266 -2.24 8.61 0.52
C THR A 266 -2.00 9.67 -0.54
N LEU A 267 -2.51 9.45 -1.75
CA LEU A 267 -2.32 10.37 -2.87
C LEU A 267 -2.99 11.74 -2.63
N ASN A 268 -4.20 11.74 -2.06
CA ASN A 268 -4.90 12.97 -1.71
C ASN A 268 -4.14 13.74 -0.64
N MET A 269 -3.66 13.05 0.40
CA MET A 269 -2.89 13.67 1.46
C MET A 269 -1.61 14.29 0.91
N ASP A 270 -0.78 13.52 0.20
CA ASP A 270 0.46 14.01 -0.43
C ASP A 270 0.21 15.22 -1.35
N LYS A 271 -0.84 15.15 -2.17
CA LYS A 271 -1.20 16.23 -3.10
C LYS A 271 -1.61 17.52 -2.38
N VAL A 272 -2.40 17.42 -1.32
CA VAL A 272 -2.89 18.59 -0.56
C VAL A 272 -1.78 19.18 0.30
N THR A 273 -0.86 18.35 0.80
CA THR A 273 0.21 18.80 1.72
C THR A 273 1.55 19.03 1.03
N LYS A 274 1.60 18.98 -0.31
CA LYS A 274 2.84 19.11 -1.10
C LYS A 274 3.68 20.35 -0.81
N ASN A 275 3.04 21.43 -0.34
CA ASN A 275 3.67 22.71 -0.04
C ASN A 275 3.80 22.97 1.47
N GLU A 276 3.39 22.01 2.31
CA GLU A 276 3.54 22.11 3.76
C GLU A 276 4.95 21.69 4.16
N ASN A 277 5.54 22.38 5.13
CA ASN A 277 6.87 22.05 5.64
C ASN A 277 6.79 20.94 6.70
N LEU A 278 6.44 19.73 6.25
CA LEU A 278 6.30 18.55 7.09
C LEU A 278 7.67 17.96 7.44
N ASP A 279 7.86 17.62 8.72
CA ASP A 279 9.01 16.83 9.17
C ASP A 279 8.92 15.40 8.65
N PHE A 280 7.69 14.86 8.64
CA PHE A 280 7.42 13.53 8.14
C PHE A 280 5.96 13.25 7.77
N MET A 281 5.79 12.24 6.93
CA MET A 281 4.54 11.49 6.80
C MET A 281 4.80 9.99 7.03
N ALA A 282 4.02 9.40 7.92
CA ALA A 282 4.17 8.02 8.37
C ALA A 282 2.97 7.17 7.93
N TYR A 283 3.24 6.05 7.26
CA TYR A 283 2.24 5.12 6.75
C TYR A 283 2.17 3.88 7.63
N PHE A 284 0.99 3.57 8.17
CA PHE A 284 0.78 2.32 8.90
C PHE A 284 0.42 1.20 7.93
N SER A 285 1.44 0.43 7.58
CA SER A 285 1.36 -0.72 6.70
C SER A 285 1.08 -2.02 7.47
N SER A 286 1.21 -3.17 6.82
CA SER A 286 1.02 -4.49 7.40
C SER A 286 2.01 -5.49 6.83
N VAL A 287 2.39 -6.50 7.63
CA VAL A 287 3.24 -7.60 7.16
C VAL A 287 2.65 -8.32 5.95
N SER A 288 1.32 -8.29 5.77
CA SER A 288 0.65 -8.87 4.61
C SER A 288 1.10 -8.24 3.28
N ALA A 289 1.55 -6.98 3.27
CA ALA A 289 2.17 -6.35 2.10
C ALA A 289 3.46 -7.07 1.65
N VAL A 290 4.14 -7.73 2.59
CA VAL A 290 5.45 -8.33 2.41
C VAL A 290 5.35 -9.83 2.21
N THR A 291 4.43 -10.52 2.88
CA THR A 291 4.31 -11.98 2.81
C THR A 291 3.10 -12.45 1.99
N GLY A 292 2.18 -11.55 1.65
CA GLY A 292 0.81 -11.93 1.35
C GLY A 292 0.08 -12.40 2.62
N ASN A 293 -1.24 -12.51 2.52
CA ASN A 293 -2.06 -13.22 3.51
C ASN A 293 -3.34 -13.75 2.84
N VAL A 294 -3.76 -14.95 3.22
CA VAL A 294 -4.96 -15.61 2.67
C VAL A 294 -6.20 -14.77 2.99
N GLY A 295 -7.05 -14.55 1.98
CA GLY A 295 -8.26 -13.74 2.07
C GLY A 295 -8.02 -12.22 2.00
N GLN A 296 -6.76 -11.78 1.91
CA GLN A 296 -6.36 -10.37 2.06
C GLN A 296 -5.70 -9.80 0.80
N ILE A 297 -6.12 -10.22 -0.39
CA ILE A 297 -5.52 -9.79 -1.67
C ILE A 297 -5.50 -8.25 -1.84
N ASP A 298 -6.61 -7.58 -1.54
CA ASP A 298 -6.75 -6.12 -1.56
C ASP A 298 -5.99 -5.44 -0.43
N TYR A 299 -6.12 -5.95 0.80
CA TYR A 299 -5.48 -5.36 1.97
C TYR A 299 -3.95 -5.44 1.86
N SER A 300 -3.40 -6.55 1.34
CA SER A 300 -1.97 -6.73 1.08
C SER A 300 -1.49 -5.76 0.00
N TYR A 301 -2.22 -5.64 -1.12
CA TYR A 301 -1.93 -4.67 -2.17
C TYR A 301 -1.94 -3.22 -1.65
N ALA A 302 -2.99 -2.84 -0.93
CA ALA A 302 -3.19 -1.48 -0.43
C ALA A 302 -2.07 -1.03 0.53
N ASN A 303 -1.59 -1.94 1.36
CA ASN A 303 -0.44 -1.69 2.24
C ASN A 303 0.88 -1.67 1.45
N SER A 304 1.08 -2.60 0.50
CA SER A 304 2.26 -2.62 -0.37
C SER A 304 2.38 -1.35 -1.22
N PHE A 305 1.26 -0.76 -1.64
CA PHE A 305 1.27 0.54 -2.31
C PHE A 305 1.89 1.63 -1.42
N MET A 306 1.46 1.74 -0.16
CA MET A 306 2.01 2.76 0.75
C MET A 306 3.51 2.55 1.01
N ASP A 307 3.95 1.29 1.09
CA ASP A 307 5.36 0.93 1.26
C ASP A 307 6.19 1.45 0.09
N ASN A 308 5.77 1.13 -1.13
CA ASN A 308 6.45 1.55 -2.35
C ASN A 308 6.28 3.06 -2.61
N PHE A 309 5.19 3.69 -2.15
CA PHE A 309 5.00 5.14 -2.23
C PHE A 309 5.96 5.88 -1.29
N ALA A 310 6.16 5.37 -0.07
CA ALA A 310 7.15 5.91 0.86
C ALA A 310 8.58 5.83 0.27
N GLU A 311 8.93 4.71 -0.38
CA GLU A 311 10.21 4.57 -1.09
C GLU A 311 10.34 5.59 -2.23
N TYR A 312 9.33 5.69 -3.10
CA TYR A 312 9.28 6.67 -4.20
C TYR A 312 9.52 8.11 -3.71
N ARG A 313 8.77 8.54 -2.69
CA ARG A 313 8.92 9.87 -2.09
C ARG A 313 10.29 10.07 -1.42
N ASN A 314 10.82 9.06 -0.73
CA ASN A 314 12.15 9.15 -0.13
C ASN A 314 13.28 9.25 -1.17
N LYS A 315 13.17 8.58 -2.33
CA LYS A 315 14.08 8.82 -3.46
C LYS A 315 14.06 10.30 -3.87
N ARG A 316 12.88 10.92 -3.92
CA ARG A 316 12.71 12.34 -4.23
C ARG A 316 13.30 13.28 -3.18
N VAL A 317 13.22 12.94 -1.89
CA VAL A 317 13.89 13.67 -0.79
C VAL A 317 15.40 13.65 -0.98
N ARG A 318 15.98 12.47 -1.27
CA ARG A 318 17.42 12.33 -1.51
C ARG A 318 17.88 13.14 -2.71
N LYS A 319 17.06 13.21 -3.78
CA LYS A 319 17.25 14.09 -4.94
C LYS A 319 16.95 15.58 -4.66
N ARG A 320 16.64 15.96 -3.41
CA ARG A 320 16.27 17.34 -2.96
C ARG A 320 15.07 17.96 -3.70
N SER A 321 14.23 17.13 -4.32
CA SER A 321 13.05 17.57 -5.07
C SER A 321 11.78 17.71 -4.22
N VAL A 322 11.83 17.21 -2.96
CA VAL A 322 10.82 17.38 -1.91
C VAL A 322 11.56 17.44 -0.56
N GLN A 323 10.99 18.12 0.43
CA GLN A 323 11.66 18.34 1.74
C GLN A 323 11.28 17.29 2.80
N GLU A 324 10.10 16.70 2.69
CA GLU A 324 9.52 15.84 3.72
C GLU A 324 9.95 14.37 3.64
N ARG A 325 10.44 13.81 4.76
CA ARG A 325 10.77 12.38 4.88
C ARG A 325 9.54 11.50 5.02
N GLN A 326 9.54 10.37 4.34
CA GLN A 326 8.47 9.38 4.46
C GLN A 326 8.90 8.20 5.32
N PHE A 327 8.02 7.74 6.20
CA PHE A 327 8.25 6.57 7.04
C PHE A 327 7.19 5.52 6.80
N GLN A 328 7.64 4.28 6.73
CA GLN A 328 6.77 3.12 6.70
C GLN A 328 6.85 2.43 8.07
N LEU A 329 5.70 2.21 8.69
CA LEU A 329 5.56 1.46 9.94
C LEU A 329 4.76 0.19 9.65
N THR A 330 5.48 -0.91 9.46
CA THR A 330 4.91 -2.24 9.21
C THR A 330 4.83 -3.01 10.52
N GLY A 331 3.65 -3.50 10.88
CA GLY A 331 3.43 -4.27 12.10
C GLY A 331 2.38 -5.37 11.97
N LEU A 332 2.44 -6.34 12.88
CA LEU A 332 1.40 -7.34 13.09
C LEU A 332 0.31 -6.76 14.01
N PHE A 333 -0.98 -6.95 13.66
CA PHE A 333 -2.07 -6.64 14.58
C PHE A 333 -1.91 -7.47 15.85
N GLY A 334 -1.77 -6.82 17.01
CA GLY A 334 -1.84 -7.47 18.32
C GLY A 334 -0.66 -7.19 19.26
N LYS A 335 0.53 -6.87 18.74
CA LYS A 335 1.66 -6.43 19.56
C LYS A 335 2.58 -5.53 18.72
N MET A 336 2.84 -4.30 19.18
CA MET A 336 3.97 -3.51 18.68
C MET A 336 5.28 -4.14 19.21
N VAL A 337 5.65 -5.32 18.70
CA VAL A 337 6.96 -5.91 19.01
C VAL A 337 7.92 -5.44 17.94
N GLY A 338 8.85 -4.57 18.33
CA GLY A 338 10.31 -4.66 18.07
C GLY A 338 10.88 -4.78 16.65
N TRP A 339 10.22 -5.45 15.72
CA TRP A 339 10.81 -5.89 14.47
C TRP A 339 10.60 -4.86 13.37
N SER A 340 11.69 -4.22 12.98
CA SER A 340 11.76 -3.48 11.72
C SER A 340 12.43 -4.40 10.72
N TYR A 341 11.77 -4.72 9.61
CA TYR A 341 12.41 -5.44 8.51
C TYR A 341 12.79 -4.42 7.43
N LEU A 342 14.01 -4.53 6.91
CA LEU A 342 14.40 -3.82 5.69
C LEU A 342 14.11 -4.74 4.52
N ILE A 343 13.45 -4.21 3.50
CA ILE A 343 13.23 -4.94 2.26
C ILE A 343 14.24 -4.45 1.24
N THR A 344 15.09 -5.35 0.76
CA THR A 344 16.13 -5.05 -0.23
C THR A 344 15.92 -5.93 -1.46
N PHE A 345 16.11 -5.36 -2.64
CA PHE A 345 16.31 -6.11 -3.87
C PHE A 345 17.76 -6.55 -3.98
#